data_AF-A0A0N4VKQ6-F1
#
_entry.id   AF-A0A0N4VKQ6-F1
#
_cell.length_a   1.000
_cell.length_b   1.000
_cell.length_c   1.000
_cell.angle_alpha   90.00
_cell.angle_beta   90.00
_cell.angle_gamma   90.00
#
_symmetry.space_group_name_H-M   'P 1'
#
loop_
_entity.id
_entity.type
_entity.pdbx_description
1 polymer ?
#
loop_
_entity_poly.entity_id
_entity_poly.type
_entity_poly.pdbx_seq_one_letter_code
_entity_poly.pdbx_strand_id
1 'polypeptide(L)'
;IIISFGGAFHFGYQIVVTNPSQNAFLNFYNRSHVAHYGWIMTPNTMKGTWSIIIASLPYGAIIGSFAISPISTKIGRKKGLYVALITSIVAILLAIISFHVLSYELYIVSRIIIGFSISLSLGLTAMLLNESRFLLLRGEEEQARKSIIFYHGCKIGAIDQTLRGIKDTITSAAKAASIKEVFKDKHLRKGTLLGVVISFTTCFSGTTAIYSFAVDMLRNTGLTLEEAAYGNIGLCAVSTLNWIGYLLVVIIAIFLFVFSIGFGSLCFFIASELVSPSARAVAQMLASLVLMVW
;
A
#
# COMPACT_ATOMS: atom_id res chain seq x y z
N ILE A 1 -13.07 -8.93 -2.02
CA ILE A 1 -13.80 -7.66 -1.77
C ILE A 1 -13.31 -7.02 -0.47
N ILE A 2 -13.72 -7.45 0.74
CA ILE A 2 -13.31 -6.79 2.00
C ILE A 2 -11.77 -6.73 2.16
N ILE A 3 -11.08 -7.84 1.92
CA ILE A 3 -9.60 -7.89 1.97
C ILE A 3 -8.97 -7.00 0.88
N SER A 4 -9.59 -6.98 -0.31
CA SER A 4 -9.15 -6.20 -1.47
C SER A 4 -9.23 -4.68 -1.23
N PHE A 5 -10.34 -4.21 -0.68
CA PHE A 5 -10.55 -2.79 -0.36
C PHE A 5 -9.86 -2.39 0.95
N GLY A 6 -9.80 -3.27 1.94
CA GLY A 6 -9.21 -2.96 3.25
C GLY A 6 -7.71 -2.64 3.18
N GLY A 7 -6.94 -3.36 2.34
CA GLY A 7 -5.52 -3.08 2.16
C GLY A 7 -5.25 -1.72 1.49
N ALA A 8 -5.98 -1.42 0.41
CA ALA A 8 -5.85 -0.15 -0.31
C ALA A 8 -6.34 1.04 0.53
N PHE A 9 -7.47 0.87 1.25
CA PHE A 9 -7.97 1.88 2.19
C PHE A 9 -6.97 2.16 3.30
N HIS A 10 -6.40 1.12 3.91
CA HIS A 10 -5.42 1.28 4.98
C HIS A 10 -4.15 2.00 4.49
N PHE A 11 -3.69 1.70 3.27
CA PHE A 11 -2.61 2.44 2.62
C PHE A 11 -2.95 3.93 2.45
N GLY A 12 -4.11 4.24 1.86
CA GLY A 12 -4.56 5.61 1.64
C GLY A 12 -4.67 6.40 2.96
N TYR A 13 -5.29 5.80 3.97
CA TYR A 13 -5.44 6.39 5.32
C TYR A 13 -4.08 6.80 5.91
N GLN A 14 -3.07 5.93 5.83
CA GLN A 14 -1.77 6.15 6.46
C GLN A 14 -0.93 7.24 5.78
N ILE A 15 -1.18 7.50 4.50
CA ILE A 15 -0.56 8.62 3.78
C ILE A 15 -1.20 9.95 4.17
N VAL A 16 -2.52 9.99 4.35
CA VAL A 16 -3.24 11.27 4.54
C VAL A 16 -3.38 11.71 6.00
N VAL A 17 -3.39 10.78 6.96
CA VAL A 17 -3.74 11.06 8.38
C VAL A 17 -2.84 12.09 9.07
N THR A 18 -1.56 12.16 8.69
CA THR A 18 -0.58 13.07 9.30
C THR A 18 -0.78 14.52 8.88
N ASN A 19 -1.41 14.76 7.73
CA ASN A 19 -1.55 16.07 7.13
C ASN A 19 -2.51 17.01 7.93
N PRO A 20 -3.79 16.65 8.16
CA PRO A 20 -4.69 17.48 8.96
C PRO A 20 -4.25 17.58 10.42
N SER A 21 -3.48 16.60 10.89
CA SER A 21 -3.00 16.51 12.28
C SER A 21 -1.59 17.06 12.48
N GLN A 22 -1.00 17.71 11.47
CA GLN A 22 0.41 18.11 11.47
C GLN A 22 0.78 18.94 12.70
N ASN A 23 -0.02 19.97 13.03
CA ASN A 23 0.25 20.81 14.19
C ASN A 23 0.18 20.05 15.52
N ALA A 24 -0.77 19.11 15.65
CA ALA A 24 -0.87 18.28 16.85
C ALA A 24 0.36 17.37 17.00
N PHE A 25 0.84 16.79 15.90
CA PHE A 25 2.07 16.00 15.90
C PHE A 25 3.31 16.83 16.22
N LEU A 26 3.45 18.04 15.66
CA LEU A 26 4.56 18.95 15.97
C LEU A 26 4.57 19.34 17.45
N ASN A 27 3.39 19.54 18.05
CA ASN A 27 3.27 19.80 19.48
C ASN A 27 3.63 18.58 20.34
N PHE A 28 3.14 17.40 20.00
CA PHE A 28 3.52 16.13 20.64
C PHE A 28 5.04 15.92 20.58
N TYR A 29 5.61 16.12 19.39
CA TYR A 29 7.02 16.01 19.11
C TYR A 29 7.87 16.96 19.97
N ASN A 30 7.53 18.25 19.98
CA ASN A 30 8.24 19.25 20.79
C ASN A 30 8.19 18.92 22.28
N ARG A 31 7.02 18.49 22.78
CA ARG A 31 6.86 18.08 24.19
C ARG A 31 7.73 16.87 24.52
N SER A 32 7.74 15.87 23.65
CA SER A 32 8.58 14.69 23.78
C SER A 32 10.07 15.04 23.78
N HIS A 33 10.50 15.86 22.82
CA HIS A 33 11.90 16.25 22.71
C HIS A 33 12.39 17.05 23.92
N VAL A 34 11.60 18.02 24.40
CA VAL A 34 11.94 18.79 25.60
C VAL A 34 12.00 17.88 26.83
N ALA A 35 11.08 16.93 26.96
CA ALA A 35 11.08 15.99 28.08
C ALA A 35 12.30 15.06 28.10
N HIS A 36 12.77 14.60 26.93
CA HIS A 36 13.92 13.70 26.82
C HIS A 36 15.27 14.42 26.84
N TYR A 37 15.38 15.57 26.18
CA TYR A 37 16.65 16.22 25.90
C TYR A 37 16.84 17.57 26.60
N GLY A 38 15.78 18.15 27.17
CA GLY A 38 15.86 19.35 28.02
C GLY A 38 15.94 20.70 27.29
N TRP A 39 15.80 20.73 25.96
CA TRP A 39 15.84 21.97 25.17
C TRP A 39 14.79 22.01 24.06
N ILE A 40 14.42 23.22 23.63
CA ILE A 40 13.42 23.46 22.59
C ILE A 40 14.12 23.52 21.23
N MET A 41 13.62 22.77 20.27
CA MET A 41 14.16 22.77 18.91
C MET A 41 13.91 24.07 18.16
N THR A 42 14.87 24.44 17.30
CA THR A 42 14.65 25.52 16.34
C THR A 42 13.59 25.10 15.29
N PRO A 43 12.85 26.06 14.69
CA PRO A 43 11.84 25.74 13.68
C PRO A 43 12.37 24.95 12.48
N ASN A 44 13.62 25.18 12.08
CA ASN A 44 14.25 24.47 10.96
C ASN A 44 14.54 23.01 11.31
N THR A 45 15.07 22.74 12.51
CA THR A 45 15.31 21.37 13.00
C THR A 45 14.00 20.60 13.14
N MET A 46 12.97 21.24 13.68
CA MET A 46 11.64 20.64 13.85
C MET A 46 11.03 20.21 12.50
N LYS A 47 11.12 21.05 11.47
CA LYS A 47 10.69 20.69 10.11
C LYS A 47 11.49 19.52 9.55
N GLY A 48 12.81 19.53 9.73
CA GLY A 48 13.68 18.43 9.29
C GLY A 48 13.31 17.10 9.95
N THR A 49 13.05 17.10 11.26
CA THR A 49 12.64 15.87 11.96
C THR A 49 11.23 15.43 11.60
N TRP A 50 10.30 16.36 11.32
CA TRP A 50 8.99 16.02 10.77
C TRP A 50 9.11 15.28 9.43
N SER A 51 10.00 15.74 8.53
CA SER A 51 10.27 15.03 7.28
C SER A 51 10.79 13.60 7.51
N ILE A 52 11.61 13.37 8.54
CA ILE A 52 12.08 12.03 8.92
C ILE A 52 10.91 11.15 9.39
N ILE A 53 9.99 11.70 10.20
CA ILE A 53 8.80 10.98 10.67
C ILE A 53 7.92 10.57 9.47
N ILE A 54 7.71 11.47 8.52
CA ILE A 54 6.96 11.15 7.29
C ILE A 54 7.68 10.08 6.46
N ALA A 55 9.00 10.21 6.27
CA ALA A 55 9.84 9.27 5.49
C ALA A 55 10.02 7.89 6.14
N SER A 56 9.72 7.74 7.43
CA SER A 56 9.84 6.44 8.13
C SER A 56 8.85 5.39 7.62
N LEU A 57 7.67 5.82 7.14
CA LEU A 57 6.66 4.92 6.58
C LEU A 57 7.09 4.26 5.26
N PRO A 58 7.54 5.00 4.22
CA PRO A 58 8.05 4.38 2.99
C PRO A 58 9.27 3.49 3.25
N TYR A 59 10.13 3.85 4.21
CA TYR A 59 11.26 2.99 4.59
C TYR A 59 10.81 1.59 5.05
N GLY A 60 9.80 1.53 5.92
CA GLY A 60 9.17 0.26 6.31
C GLY A 60 8.53 -0.48 5.14
N ALA A 61 7.89 0.24 4.24
CA ALA A 61 7.22 -0.32 3.08
C ALA A 61 8.20 -0.92 2.05
N ILE A 62 9.38 -0.33 1.88
CA ILE A 62 10.48 -0.91 1.09
C ILE A 62 10.89 -2.27 1.65
N ILE A 63 11.07 -2.37 2.97
CA ILE A 63 11.40 -3.64 3.65
C ILE A 63 10.26 -4.65 3.44
N GLY A 64 9.01 -4.20 3.59
CA GLY A 64 7.81 -5.02 3.34
C GLY A 64 7.74 -5.54 1.90
N SER A 65 8.17 -4.74 0.93
CA SER A 65 8.18 -5.12 -0.49
C SER A 65 9.07 -6.32 -0.73
N PHE A 66 10.30 -6.32 -0.21
CA PHE A 66 11.20 -7.47 -0.31
C PHE A 66 10.67 -8.73 0.38
N ALA A 67 9.81 -8.59 1.40
CA ALA A 67 9.21 -9.70 2.10
C ALA A 67 8.04 -10.37 1.32
N ILE A 68 7.45 -9.71 0.32
CA ILE A 68 6.29 -10.24 -0.44
C ILE A 68 6.62 -11.59 -1.09
N SER A 69 7.74 -11.68 -1.82
CA SER A 69 8.11 -12.89 -2.54
C SER A 69 8.38 -14.10 -1.63
N PRO A 70 9.24 -14.01 -0.61
CA PRO A 70 9.49 -15.15 0.29
C PRO A 70 8.25 -15.53 1.12
N ILE A 71 7.44 -14.58 1.58
CA ILE A 71 6.23 -14.87 2.36
C ILE A 71 5.17 -15.53 1.47
N SER A 72 4.89 -14.98 0.29
CA SER A 72 3.87 -15.52 -0.62
C SER A 72 4.18 -16.93 -1.09
N THR A 73 5.46 -17.24 -1.34
CA THR A 73 5.90 -18.54 -1.87
C THR A 73 6.06 -19.60 -0.78
N LYS A 74 6.70 -19.27 0.35
CA LYS A 74 7.00 -20.24 1.43
C LYS A 74 5.83 -20.39 2.42
N ILE A 75 5.37 -19.28 2.98
CA ILE A 75 4.33 -19.25 4.02
C ILE A 75 2.93 -19.37 3.39
N GLY A 76 2.76 -18.82 2.19
CA GLY A 76 1.49 -18.78 1.46
C GLY A 76 0.80 -17.42 1.60
N ARG A 77 0.07 -17.01 0.57
CA ARG A 77 -0.48 -15.65 0.45
C ARG A 77 -1.53 -15.33 1.52
N LYS A 78 -2.47 -16.25 1.78
CA LYS A 78 -3.48 -16.09 2.84
C LYS A 78 -2.85 -15.94 4.23
N LYS A 79 -1.87 -16.79 4.57
CA LYS A 79 -1.16 -16.73 5.84
C LYS A 79 -0.30 -15.46 5.95
N GLY A 80 0.30 -15.02 4.84
CA GLY A 80 1.01 -13.75 4.78
C GLY A 80 0.13 -12.53 5.09
N LEU A 81 -1.16 -12.57 4.72
CA LEU A 81 -2.10 -11.51 5.11
C LEU A 81 -2.39 -11.50 6.62
N TYR A 82 -2.38 -12.66 7.29
CA TYR A 82 -2.44 -12.68 8.76
C TYR A 82 -1.18 -12.08 9.38
N VAL A 83 0.00 -12.29 8.79
CA VAL A 83 1.24 -11.63 9.22
C VAL A 83 1.13 -10.11 9.05
N ALA A 84 0.61 -9.63 7.92
CA ALA A 84 0.34 -8.22 7.70
C ALA A 84 -0.63 -7.66 8.75
N LEU A 85 -1.72 -8.37 9.04
CA LEU A 85 -2.69 -7.94 10.06
C LEU A 85 -2.07 -7.87 11.47
N ILE A 86 -1.35 -8.91 11.89
CA ILE A 86 -0.72 -8.93 13.22
C ILE A 86 0.30 -7.80 13.35
N THR A 87 1.14 -7.59 12.33
CA THR A 87 2.12 -6.48 12.33
C THR A 87 1.43 -5.11 12.33
N SER A 88 0.25 -4.97 11.70
CA SER A 88 -0.53 -3.72 11.79
C SER A 88 -1.05 -3.46 13.20
N ILE A 89 -1.55 -4.49 13.90
CA ILE A 89 -2.04 -4.36 15.27
C ILE A 89 -0.89 -3.96 16.20
N VAL A 90 0.28 -4.60 16.06
CA VAL A 90 1.47 -4.26 16.84
C VAL A 90 1.88 -2.80 16.60
N ALA A 91 1.91 -2.34 15.34
CA ALA A 91 2.23 -0.96 15.03
C ALA A 91 1.24 0.04 15.64
N ILE A 92 -0.06 -0.25 15.58
CA ILE A 92 -1.10 0.61 16.19
C ILE A 92 -0.91 0.70 17.71
N LEU A 93 -0.65 -0.43 18.37
CA LEU A 93 -0.38 -0.45 19.82
C LEU A 93 0.86 0.38 20.17
N LEU A 94 1.95 0.24 19.40
CA LEU A 94 3.17 1.04 19.59
C LEU A 94 2.90 2.53 19.37
N ALA A 95 2.09 2.90 18.39
CA ALA A 95 1.70 4.30 18.15
C ALA A 95 0.91 4.87 19.35
N ILE A 96 -0.02 4.10 19.92
CA ILE A 96 -0.76 4.52 21.12
C ILE A 96 0.18 4.67 22.33
N ILE A 97 1.05 3.68 22.55
CA ILE A 97 2.03 3.71 23.65
C ILE A 97 2.98 4.90 23.50
N SER A 98 3.39 5.24 22.26
CA SER A 98 4.28 6.36 21.99
C SER A 98 3.73 7.70 22.50
N PHE A 99 2.41 7.86 22.46
CA PHE A 99 1.73 9.04 22.99
C PHE A 99 1.77 9.09 24.52
N HIS A 100 1.51 7.97 25.18
CA HIS A 100 1.49 7.88 26.65
C HIS A 100 2.86 7.98 27.30
N VAL A 101 3.89 7.41 26.67
CA VAL A 101 5.29 7.49 27.14
C VAL A 101 5.96 8.80 26.68
N LEU A 102 5.28 9.60 25.85
CA LEU A 102 5.78 10.85 25.31
C LEU A 102 7.11 10.67 24.54
N SER A 103 7.14 9.70 23.62
CA SER A 103 8.33 9.38 22.79
C SER A 103 7.99 9.41 21.30
N TYR A 104 8.50 10.40 20.58
CA TYR A 104 8.37 10.45 19.12
C TYR A 104 9.23 9.40 18.41
N GLU A 105 10.31 8.92 19.04
CA GLU A 105 11.18 7.87 18.52
C GLU A 105 10.41 6.54 18.43
N LEU A 106 9.62 6.23 19.46
CA LEU A 106 8.73 5.06 19.45
C LEU A 106 7.64 5.19 18.37
N TYR A 107 7.15 6.42 18.12
CA TYR A 107 6.22 6.68 17.03
C TYR A 107 6.89 6.40 15.67
N ILE A 108 8.14 6.80 15.45
CA ILE A 108 8.91 6.46 14.22
C ILE A 108 9.00 4.95 14.04
N VAL A 109 9.30 4.19 15.09
CA VAL A 109 9.33 2.72 15.04
C VAL A 109 7.97 2.16 14.63
N SER A 110 6.88 2.69 15.20
CA SER A 110 5.52 2.27 14.83
C SER A 110 5.22 2.52 13.34
N ARG A 111 5.71 3.63 12.79
CA ARG A 111 5.55 4.03 11.38
C ARG A 111 6.31 3.12 10.42
N ILE A 112 7.50 2.65 10.81
CA ILE A 112 8.24 1.66 10.02
C ILE A 112 7.49 0.32 9.99
N ILE A 113 6.96 -0.13 11.14
CA ILE A 113 6.24 -1.40 11.23
C ILE A 113 4.91 -1.35 10.46
N ILE A 114 4.16 -0.23 10.53
CA ILE A 114 2.93 -0.08 9.75
C ILE A 114 3.24 -0.03 8.25
N GLY A 115 4.33 0.63 7.84
CA GLY A 115 4.79 0.65 6.45
C GLY A 115 5.06 -0.76 5.92
N PHE A 116 5.77 -1.59 6.69
CA PHE A 116 6.00 -3.00 6.37
C PHE A 116 4.69 -3.76 6.16
N SER A 117 3.75 -3.61 7.10
CA SER A 117 2.44 -4.27 7.07
C SER A 117 1.63 -3.89 5.83
N ILE A 118 1.56 -2.59 5.51
CA ILE A 118 0.78 -2.10 4.37
C ILE A 118 1.35 -2.62 3.05
N SER A 119 2.67 -2.56 2.87
CA SER A 119 3.31 -3.07 1.64
C SER A 119 3.05 -4.57 1.48
N LEU A 120 3.14 -5.34 2.57
CA LEU A 120 2.88 -6.77 2.53
C LEU A 120 1.39 -7.04 2.21
N SER A 121 0.48 -6.30 2.83
CA SER A 121 -0.97 -6.41 2.59
C SER A 121 -1.33 -6.13 1.13
N LEU A 122 -0.87 -5.00 0.59
CA LEU A 122 -1.16 -4.57 -0.78
C LEU A 122 -0.58 -5.56 -1.81
N GLY A 123 0.67 -5.97 -1.63
CA GLY A 123 1.35 -6.92 -2.50
C GLY A 123 0.71 -8.31 -2.50
N LEU A 124 0.35 -8.84 -1.34
CA LEU A 124 -0.27 -10.17 -1.25
C LEU A 124 -1.72 -10.18 -1.75
N THR A 125 -2.45 -9.09 -1.51
CA THR A 125 -3.83 -8.93 -1.95
C THR A 125 -3.93 -8.92 -3.48
N ALA A 126 -2.96 -8.31 -4.17
CA ALA A 126 -2.83 -8.36 -5.63
C ALA A 126 -2.85 -9.80 -6.18
N MET A 127 -2.22 -10.71 -5.44
CA MET A 127 -1.98 -12.08 -5.90
C MET A 127 -3.15 -13.03 -5.62
N LEU A 128 -4.07 -12.67 -4.71
CA LEU A 128 -5.19 -13.52 -4.29
C LEU A 128 -6.19 -13.82 -5.40
N LEU A 129 -6.34 -12.91 -6.38
CA LEU A 129 -7.23 -13.11 -7.53
C LEU A 129 -6.89 -14.39 -8.32
N ASN A 130 -5.64 -14.82 -8.22
CA ASN A 130 -5.09 -15.97 -8.92
C ASN A 130 -4.57 -17.06 -7.97
N GLU A 131 -5.21 -17.20 -6.81
CA GLU A 131 -4.81 -18.18 -5.79
C GLU A 131 -4.96 -19.63 -6.25
N SER A 132 -6.05 -19.94 -6.97
CA SER A 132 -6.34 -21.28 -7.48
C SER A 132 -5.18 -21.86 -8.31
N ARG A 133 -4.60 -21.05 -9.20
CA ARG A 133 -3.46 -21.45 -10.04
C ARG A 133 -2.20 -21.69 -9.24
N PHE A 134 -1.96 -20.89 -8.20
CA PHE A 134 -0.80 -21.06 -7.33
C PHE A 134 -0.89 -22.31 -6.45
N LEU A 135 -2.09 -22.62 -5.92
CA LEU A 135 -2.32 -23.83 -5.14
C LEU A 135 -2.14 -25.10 -5.98
N LEU A 136 -2.59 -25.08 -7.24
CA LEU A 136 -2.36 -26.19 -8.18
C LEU A 136 -0.88 -26.40 -8.49
N LEU A 137 -0.09 -25.33 -8.65
CA LEU A 137 1.37 -25.41 -8.81
C LEU A 137 2.08 -26.05 -7.61
N ARG A 138 1.51 -25.95 -6.40
CA ARG A 138 2.02 -26.60 -5.19
C ARG A 138 1.52 -28.03 -4.99
N GLY A 139 0.62 -28.52 -5.86
CA GLY A 139 -0.05 -29.81 -5.68
C GLY A 139 -1.17 -29.80 -4.62
N GLU A 140 -1.58 -28.63 -4.13
CA GLU A 140 -2.62 -28.48 -3.10
C GLU A 140 -4.03 -28.42 -3.74
N GLU A 141 -4.42 -29.51 -4.42
CA GLU A 141 -5.62 -29.57 -5.26
C GLU A 141 -6.92 -29.31 -4.49
N GLU A 142 -7.06 -29.86 -3.28
CA GLU A 142 -8.25 -29.65 -2.44
C GLU A 142 -8.47 -28.18 -2.08
N GLN A 143 -7.39 -27.45 -1.80
CA GLN A 143 -7.48 -26.01 -1.53
C GLN A 143 -7.77 -25.23 -2.81
N ALA A 144 -7.20 -25.66 -3.94
CA ALA A 144 -7.49 -25.05 -5.23
C ALA A 144 -8.98 -25.21 -5.62
N ARG A 145 -9.59 -26.38 -5.38
CA ARG A 145 -11.03 -26.61 -5.57
C ARG A 145 -11.86 -25.61 -4.77
N LYS A 146 -11.57 -25.46 -3.47
CA LYS A 146 -12.25 -24.49 -2.60
C LYS A 146 -12.08 -23.05 -3.09
N SER A 147 -10.89 -22.70 -3.55
CA SER A 147 -10.58 -21.39 -4.14
C SER A 147 -11.39 -21.12 -5.41
N ILE A 148 -11.50 -22.11 -6.32
CA ILE A 148 -12.28 -21.99 -7.57
C ILE A 148 -13.78 -21.82 -7.28
N ILE A 149 -14.33 -22.58 -6.33
CA ILE A 149 -15.74 -22.41 -5.92
C ILE A 149 -15.96 -20.99 -5.42
N PHE A 150 -15.09 -20.51 -4.54
CA PHE A 150 -15.24 -19.21 -3.90
C PHE A 150 -15.06 -18.05 -4.88
N TYR A 151 -14.01 -18.06 -5.71
CA TYR A 151 -13.68 -16.93 -6.58
C TYR A 151 -14.34 -16.98 -7.96
N HIS A 152 -14.71 -18.16 -8.46
CA HIS A 152 -15.30 -18.31 -9.81
C HIS A 152 -16.78 -18.73 -9.75
N GLY A 153 -17.34 -18.95 -8.55
CA GLY A 153 -18.75 -19.32 -8.38
C GLY A 153 -19.11 -20.66 -9.02
N CYS A 154 -18.13 -21.55 -9.21
CA CYS A 154 -18.32 -22.78 -9.97
C CYS A 154 -19.21 -23.77 -9.19
N LYS A 155 -20.25 -24.30 -9.85
CA LYS A 155 -21.12 -25.35 -9.27
C LYS A 155 -20.32 -26.63 -9.06
N ILE A 156 -20.62 -27.37 -7.98
CA ILE A 156 -19.84 -28.54 -7.52
C ILE A 156 -19.60 -29.58 -8.63
N GLY A 157 -20.59 -29.80 -9.53
CA GLY A 157 -20.46 -30.74 -10.65
C GLY A 157 -19.58 -30.30 -11.82
N ALA A 158 -19.24 -29.01 -11.94
CA ALA A 158 -18.41 -28.47 -13.04
C ALA A 158 -16.95 -28.18 -12.61
N ILE A 159 -16.63 -28.40 -11.33
CA ILE A 159 -15.31 -28.13 -10.77
C ILE A 159 -14.25 -28.99 -11.45
N ASP A 160 -14.50 -30.28 -11.65
CA ASP A 160 -13.50 -31.19 -12.21
C ASP A 160 -13.10 -30.85 -13.65
N GLN A 161 -14.03 -30.28 -14.43
CA GLN A 161 -13.74 -29.80 -15.78
C GLN A 161 -12.92 -28.50 -15.74
N THR A 162 -13.32 -27.55 -14.89
CA THR A 162 -12.62 -26.27 -14.71
C THR A 162 -11.20 -26.50 -14.18
N LEU A 163 -11.05 -27.41 -13.23
CA LEU A 163 -9.78 -27.77 -12.63
C LEU A 163 -8.84 -28.43 -13.65
N ARG A 164 -9.37 -29.31 -14.52
CA ARG A 164 -8.61 -29.89 -15.64
C ARG A 164 -8.11 -28.82 -16.61
N GLY A 165 -8.98 -27.92 -17.07
CA GLY A 165 -8.55 -26.83 -17.97
C GLY A 165 -7.48 -25.92 -17.36
N ILE A 166 -7.57 -25.64 -16.05
CA ILE A 166 -6.53 -24.89 -15.34
C ILE A 166 -5.23 -25.71 -15.20
N LYS A 167 -5.31 -27.01 -14.88
CA LYS A 167 -4.14 -27.91 -14.80
C LYS A 167 -3.40 -28.04 -16.13
N ASP A 168 -4.13 -28.13 -17.24
CA ASP A 168 -3.54 -28.22 -18.58
C ASP A 168 -2.73 -26.95 -18.90
N THR A 169 -3.20 -25.78 -18.44
CA THR A 169 -2.47 -24.51 -18.55
C THR A 169 -1.24 -24.44 -17.63
N ILE A 170 -1.25 -25.17 -16.51
CA ILE A 170 -0.21 -25.11 -15.46
C ILE A 170 0.92 -26.11 -15.68
N THR A 171 0.66 -27.28 -16.26
CA THR A 171 1.67 -28.32 -16.50
C THR A 171 2.84 -27.81 -17.36
N SER A 172 2.60 -26.75 -18.14
CA SER A 172 3.62 -26.03 -18.92
C SER A 172 4.40 -24.96 -18.14
N ALA A 173 3.94 -24.55 -16.96
CA ALA A 173 4.53 -23.48 -16.15
C ALA A 173 5.32 -24.08 -14.97
N ALA A 174 6.65 -24.01 -15.05
CA ALA A 174 7.57 -24.48 -14.02
C ALA A 174 7.37 -23.81 -12.65
N LYS A 175 8.03 -24.38 -11.62
CA LYS A 175 8.13 -23.89 -10.22
C LYS A 175 8.22 -22.36 -10.11
N ALA A 176 7.82 -21.83 -8.94
CA ALA A 176 7.92 -20.40 -8.62
C ALA A 176 9.29 -19.83 -9.02
N ALA A 177 9.27 -18.83 -9.90
CA ALA A 177 10.46 -18.29 -10.54
C ALA A 177 11.26 -17.45 -9.55
N SER A 178 12.57 -17.61 -9.59
CA SER A 178 13.53 -16.77 -8.89
C SER A 178 13.69 -15.42 -9.59
N ILE A 179 14.25 -14.43 -8.88
CA ILE A 179 14.56 -13.10 -9.44
C ILE A 179 15.42 -13.24 -10.70
N LYS A 180 16.43 -14.12 -10.67
CA LYS A 180 17.34 -14.33 -11.80
C LYS A 180 16.61 -14.90 -13.03
N GLU A 181 15.67 -15.81 -12.83
CA GLU A 181 14.89 -16.40 -13.93
C GLU A 181 13.98 -15.37 -14.59
N VAL A 182 13.35 -14.50 -13.81
CA VAL A 182 12.50 -13.42 -14.34
C VAL A 182 13.26 -12.50 -15.28
N PHE A 183 14.52 -12.17 -14.98
CA PHE A 183 15.35 -11.32 -15.85
C PHE A 183 16.02 -12.07 -17.02
N LYS A 184 16.13 -13.40 -16.94
CA LYS A 184 16.64 -14.23 -18.04
C LYS A 184 15.58 -14.49 -19.11
N ASP A 185 14.34 -14.76 -18.70
CA ASP A 185 13.24 -15.01 -19.63
C ASP A 185 12.75 -13.70 -20.28
N LYS A 186 12.73 -13.65 -21.61
CA LYS A 186 12.37 -12.45 -22.38
C LYS A 186 10.92 -12.01 -22.15
N HIS A 187 10.00 -12.95 -21.99
CA HIS A 187 8.58 -12.66 -21.78
C HIS A 187 8.35 -12.16 -20.35
N LEU A 188 8.90 -12.86 -19.35
CA LEU A 188 8.77 -12.45 -17.94
C LEU A 188 9.42 -11.09 -17.68
N ARG A 189 10.59 -10.84 -18.27
CA ARG A 189 11.29 -9.57 -18.14
C ARG A 189 10.48 -8.39 -18.69
N LYS A 190 9.86 -8.55 -19.87
CA LYS A 190 9.02 -7.49 -20.47
C LYS A 190 7.81 -7.17 -19.60
N GLY A 191 7.09 -8.19 -19.13
CA GLY A 191 5.93 -7.99 -18.24
C GLY A 191 6.30 -7.32 -16.92
N THR A 192 7.41 -7.76 -16.31
CA THR A 192 7.93 -7.20 -15.05
C THR A 192 8.38 -5.75 -15.22
N LEU A 193 9.13 -5.46 -16.29
CA LEU A 193 9.61 -4.11 -16.57
C LEU A 193 8.46 -3.15 -16.83
N LEU A 194 7.43 -3.58 -17.56
CA LEU A 194 6.23 -2.78 -17.78
C LEU A 194 5.52 -2.45 -16.46
N GLY A 195 5.35 -3.43 -15.57
CA GLY A 195 4.79 -3.20 -14.23
C GLY A 195 5.62 -2.21 -13.41
N VAL A 196 6.95 -2.33 -13.45
CA VAL A 196 7.88 -1.40 -12.78
C VAL A 196 7.76 0.02 -13.35
N VAL A 197 7.67 0.18 -14.67
CA VAL A 197 7.52 1.49 -15.32
C VAL A 197 6.18 2.14 -14.95
N ILE A 198 5.10 1.36 -14.86
CA ILE A 198 3.80 1.86 -14.42
C ILE A 198 3.86 2.32 -12.96
N SER A 199 4.48 1.54 -12.06
CA SER A 199 4.71 1.96 -10.68
C SER A 199 5.52 3.25 -10.60
N PHE A 200 6.63 3.34 -11.33
CA PHE A 200 7.47 4.53 -11.40
C PHE A 200 6.69 5.75 -11.87
N THR A 201 5.95 5.63 -12.97
CA THR A 201 5.13 6.73 -13.52
C THR A 201 4.09 7.20 -12.51
N THR A 202 3.52 6.29 -11.72
CA THR A 202 2.54 6.62 -10.67
C THR A 202 3.18 7.39 -9.50
N CYS A 203 4.43 7.10 -9.13
CA CYS A 203 5.14 7.84 -8.09
C CYS A 203 5.50 9.26 -8.56
N PHE A 204 5.93 9.39 -9.82
CA PHE A 204 6.41 10.65 -10.38
C PHE A 204 5.30 11.54 -10.98
N SER A 205 4.04 11.13 -10.91
CA SER A 205 2.91 11.95 -11.37
C SER A 205 2.51 13.06 -10.39
N GLY A 206 3.24 13.25 -9.27
CA GLY A 206 2.95 14.27 -8.26
C GLY A 206 1.87 13.87 -7.24
N THR A 207 1.28 12.68 -7.41
CA THR A 207 0.22 12.10 -6.57
C THR A 207 0.57 12.10 -5.08
N THR A 208 1.77 11.61 -4.71
CA THR A 208 2.21 11.55 -3.31
C THR A 208 2.38 12.94 -2.71
N ALA A 209 2.95 13.89 -3.46
CA ALA A 209 3.12 15.26 -3.00
C ALA A 209 1.77 15.94 -2.71
N ILE A 210 0.77 15.68 -3.58
CA ILE A 210 -0.60 16.15 -3.34
C ILE A 210 -1.13 15.54 -2.05
N TYR A 211 -1.07 14.23 -1.82
CA TYR A 211 -1.58 13.63 -0.57
C TYR A 211 -0.87 14.16 0.69
N SER A 212 0.46 14.27 0.65
CA SER A 212 1.27 14.66 1.81
C SER A 212 1.13 16.13 2.18
N PHE A 213 0.80 17.01 1.22
CA PHE A 213 0.74 18.46 1.42
C PHE A 213 -0.61 19.09 1.03
N ALA A 214 -1.63 18.30 0.71
CA ALA A 214 -2.95 18.78 0.31
C ALA A 214 -3.54 19.81 1.27
N VAL A 215 -3.54 19.58 2.59
CA VAL A 215 -4.10 20.54 3.55
C VAL A 215 -3.34 21.86 3.51
N ASP A 216 -2.01 21.84 3.47
CA ASP A 216 -1.20 23.05 3.35
C ASP A 216 -1.43 23.78 2.01
N MET A 217 -1.57 23.04 0.90
CA MET A 217 -1.92 23.60 -0.41
C MET A 217 -3.30 24.27 -0.39
N LEU A 218 -4.30 23.64 0.23
CA LEU A 218 -5.66 24.17 0.38
C LEU A 218 -5.71 25.37 1.32
N ARG A 219 -4.91 25.39 2.39
CA ARG A 219 -4.81 26.54 3.29
C ARG A 219 -4.22 27.77 2.58
N ASN A 220 -3.28 27.56 1.67
CA ASN A 220 -2.72 28.66 0.86
C ASN A 220 -3.74 29.28 -0.11
N THR A 221 -4.89 28.63 -0.35
CA THR A 221 -6.00 29.23 -1.12
C THR A 221 -7.00 29.99 -0.26
N GLY A 222 -6.74 30.12 1.05
CA GLY A 222 -7.61 30.87 1.99
C GLY A 222 -8.58 30.02 2.81
N LEU A 223 -8.52 28.67 2.70
CA LEU A 223 -9.37 27.77 3.49
C LEU A 223 -8.88 27.68 4.95
N THR A 224 -9.83 27.57 5.88
CA THR A 224 -9.52 27.27 7.29
C THR A 224 -8.98 25.85 7.45
N LEU A 225 -8.37 25.54 8.60
CA LEU A 225 -7.82 24.21 8.87
C LEU A 225 -8.89 23.11 8.81
N GLU A 226 -10.08 23.39 9.34
CA GLU A 226 -11.19 22.44 9.30
C GLU A 226 -11.69 22.23 7.87
N GLU A 227 -11.87 23.31 7.10
CA GLU A 227 -12.29 23.23 5.70
C GLU A 227 -11.27 22.50 4.82
N ALA A 228 -9.98 22.72 5.04
CA ALA A 228 -8.90 22.03 4.34
C ALA A 228 -8.74 20.58 4.80
N ALA A 229 -8.95 20.29 6.09
CA ALA A 229 -8.92 18.92 6.63
C ALA A 229 -10.10 18.08 6.14
N TYR A 230 -11.32 18.64 6.17
CA TYR A 230 -12.50 18.02 5.58
C TYR A 230 -12.33 17.90 4.06
N GLY A 231 -11.78 18.92 3.39
CA GLY A 231 -11.44 18.86 1.96
C GLY A 231 -10.46 17.73 1.60
N ASN A 232 -9.54 17.38 2.50
CA ASN A 232 -8.58 16.29 2.34
C ASN A 232 -9.14 14.89 2.68
N ILE A 233 -10.22 14.82 3.50
CA ILE A 233 -10.85 13.56 3.96
C ILE A 233 -12.12 13.23 3.15
N GLY A 234 -12.80 14.22 2.58
CA GLY A 234 -14.00 14.04 1.77
C GLY A 234 -14.61 15.39 1.38
N LEU A 235 -14.63 15.72 0.08
CA LEU A 235 -15.20 16.97 -0.36
C LEU A 235 -16.73 16.92 -0.37
N CYS A 236 -17.37 17.79 0.41
CA CYS A 236 -18.65 18.44 0.09
C CYS A 236 -18.90 19.61 1.06
N ALA A 237 -19.20 20.77 0.48
CA ALA A 237 -19.60 22.03 1.11
C ALA A 237 -18.52 22.81 1.86
N VAL A 238 -17.88 23.79 1.19
CA VAL A 238 -17.76 25.16 1.73
C VAL A 238 -17.69 26.17 0.58
N SER A 239 -18.51 27.21 0.71
CA SER A 239 -18.71 28.36 -0.17
C SER A 239 -17.89 29.59 0.27
N THR A 240 -16.94 30.05 -0.54
CA THR A 240 -16.70 31.46 -0.90
C THR A 240 -15.55 31.61 -1.94
N LEU A 241 -15.88 32.24 -3.07
CA LEU A 241 -15.04 33.04 -4.01
C LEU A 241 -13.65 32.50 -4.43
N ASN A 242 -13.61 31.59 -5.41
CA ASN A 242 -12.70 31.61 -6.59
C ASN A 242 -12.89 30.35 -7.45
N TRP A 243 -13.52 30.50 -8.62
CA TRP A 243 -13.96 29.37 -9.47
C TRP A 243 -12.82 28.46 -9.95
N ILE A 244 -11.62 29.01 -10.19
CA ILE A 244 -10.42 28.23 -10.56
C ILE A 244 -9.92 27.36 -9.41
N GLY A 245 -9.97 27.90 -8.18
CA GLY A 245 -9.64 27.14 -6.98
C GLY A 245 -10.57 25.96 -6.79
N TYR A 246 -11.88 26.16 -6.94
CA TYR A 246 -12.86 25.07 -6.85
C TYR A 246 -12.70 24.03 -7.94
N LEU A 247 -12.39 24.42 -9.19
CA LEU A 247 -12.15 23.45 -10.26
C LEU A 247 -10.95 22.55 -9.92
N LEU A 248 -9.85 23.12 -9.44
CA LEU A 248 -8.68 22.37 -8.99
C LEU A 248 -8.99 21.48 -7.78
N VAL A 249 -9.74 22.01 -6.81
CA VAL A 249 -10.18 21.26 -5.63
C VAL A 249 -11.10 20.09 -6.01
N VAL A 250 -12.03 20.28 -6.95
CA VAL A 250 -12.91 19.21 -7.45
C VAL A 250 -12.12 18.16 -8.22
N ILE A 251 -11.16 18.55 -9.06
CA ILE A 251 -10.28 17.61 -9.77
C ILE A 251 -9.44 16.80 -8.77
N ILE A 252 -8.82 17.48 -7.79
CA ILE A 252 -8.07 16.83 -6.73
C ILE A 252 -9.01 15.89 -5.95
N ALA A 253 -10.18 16.33 -5.51
CA ALA A 253 -11.14 15.52 -4.76
C ALA A 253 -11.63 14.29 -5.52
N ILE A 254 -11.96 14.42 -6.81
CA ILE A 254 -12.33 13.29 -7.67
C ILE A 254 -11.16 12.31 -7.74
N PHE A 255 -9.95 12.81 -7.92
CA PHE A 255 -8.75 12.00 -7.92
C PHE A 255 -8.53 11.27 -6.58
N LEU A 256 -8.61 11.98 -5.43
CA LEU A 256 -8.50 11.42 -4.09
C LEU A 256 -9.58 10.34 -3.84
N PHE A 257 -10.82 10.59 -4.26
CA PHE A 257 -11.96 9.69 -4.10
C PHE A 257 -11.84 8.42 -4.93
N VAL A 258 -11.54 8.55 -6.24
CA VAL A 258 -11.34 7.40 -7.14
C VAL A 258 -10.17 6.53 -6.66
N PHE A 259 -9.12 7.15 -6.14
CA PHE A 259 -7.99 6.44 -5.56
C PHE A 259 -8.34 5.76 -4.23
N SER A 260 -9.09 6.43 -3.34
CA SER A 260 -9.52 5.90 -2.03
C SER A 260 -10.53 4.76 -2.13
N ILE A 261 -11.40 4.76 -3.15
CA ILE A 261 -12.27 3.62 -3.49
C ILE A 261 -11.46 2.45 -4.03
N GLY A 262 -10.20 2.66 -4.43
CA GLY A 262 -9.29 1.59 -4.83
C GLY A 262 -9.18 1.38 -6.33
N PHE A 263 -9.91 2.12 -7.17
CA PHE A 263 -9.73 2.08 -8.63
C PHE A 263 -8.34 2.57 -9.03
N GLY A 264 -7.83 3.62 -8.39
CA GLY A 264 -6.45 4.08 -8.58
C GLY A 264 -5.39 3.06 -8.16
N SER A 265 -5.71 2.22 -7.16
CA SER A 265 -4.83 1.14 -6.71
C SER A 265 -4.85 -0.10 -7.62
N LEU A 266 -5.79 -0.21 -8.57
CA LEU A 266 -5.81 -1.33 -9.53
C LEU A 266 -4.57 -1.36 -10.41
N CYS A 267 -3.97 -0.20 -10.68
CA CYS A 267 -2.69 -0.07 -11.37
C CYS A 267 -1.60 -0.91 -10.69
N PHE A 268 -1.68 -1.08 -9.36
CA PHE A 268 -0.73 -1.84 -8.55
C PHE A 268 -0.88 -3.35 -8.70
N PHE A 269 -1.97 -3.83 -9.32
CA PHE A 269 -2.22 -5.24 -9.59
C PHE A 269 -1.78 -5.67 -10.99
N ILE A 270 -1.56 -4.71 -11.90
CA ILE A 270 -1.27 -4.98 -13.31
C ILE A 270 0.03 -5.77 -13.49
N ALA A 271 1.05 -5.49 -12.66
CA ALA A 271 2.33 -6.19 -12.70
C ALA A 271 2.18 -7.71 -12.50
N SER A 272 1.23 -8.12 -11.66
CA SER A 272 0.95 -9.53 -11.40
C SER A 272 0.14 -10.21 -12.52
N GLU A 273 -0.61 -9.45 -13.32
CA GLU A 273 -1.38 -10.00 -14.44
C GLU A 273 -0.56 -10.11 -15.73
N LEU A 274 0.49 -9.29 -15.89
CA LEU A 274 1.37 -9.29 -17.07
C LEU A 274 2.37 -10.46 -17.11
N VAL A 275 2.48 -11.25 -16.04
CA VAL A 275 3.45 -12.34 -15.92
C VAL A 275 2.78 -13.67 -15.59
N SER A 276 3.47 -14.77 -15.92
CA SER A 276 2.99 -16.11 -15.63
C SER A 276 2.86 -16.35 -14.11
N PRO A 277 1.99 -17.29 -13.67
CA PRO A 277 1.75 -17.54 -12.25
C PRO A 277 3.01 -17.82 -11.42
N SER A 278 4.05 -18.39 -12.03
CA SER A 278 5.32 -18.68 -11.38
C SER A 278 6.14 -17.42 -11.06
N ALA A 279 6.05 -16.37 -11.87
CA ALA A 279 6.83 -15.14 -11.72
C ALA A 279 6.13 -14.01 -10.94
N ARG A 280 4.83 -14.16 -10.66
CA ARG A 280 4.00 -13.12 -10.02
C ARG A 280 4.58 -12.59 -8.71
N ALA A 281 5.14 -13.47 -7.89
CA ALA A 281 5.71 -13.09 -6.59
C ALA A 281 6.87 -12.10 -6.74
N VAL A 282 7.75 -12.36 -7.71
CA VAL A 282 8.90 -11.51 -8.02
C VAL A 282 8.46 -10.24 -8.73
N ALA A 283 7.55 -10.33 -9.70
CA ALA A 283 7.05 -9.15 -10.40
C ALA A 283 6.36 -8.18 -9.43
N GLN A 284 5.53 -8.69 -8.52
CA GLN A 284 4.86 -7.89 -7.52
C GLN A 284 5.85 -7.30 -6.50
N MET A 285 6.83 -8.07 -6.04
CA MET A 285 7.90 -7.57 -5.18
C MET A 285 8.62 -6.37 -5.81
N LEU A 286 8.99 -6.44 -7.09
CA LEU A 286 9.69 -5.37 -7.80
C LEU A 286 8.80 -4.16 -8.09
N ALA A 287 7.55 -4.39 -8.51
CA ALA A 287 6.59 -3.32 -8.75
C ALA A 287 6.22 -2.59 -7.45
N SER A 288 6.04 -3.33 -6.35
CA SER A 288 5.81 -2.77 -5.01
C SER A 288 7.04 -2.03 -4.50
N LEU A 289 8.25 -2.53 -4.72
CA LEU A 289 9.48 -1.84 -4.32
C LEU A 289 9.57 -0.45 -4.95
N VAL A 290 9.36 -0.35 -6.27
CA VAL A 290 9.41 0.94 -6.97
C VAL A 290 8.25 1.83 -6.59
N LEU A 291 7.09 1.24 -6.33
CA LEU A 291 5.95 1.98 -5.80
C LEU A 291 6.35 2.63 -4.48
N MET A 292 6.86 1.90 -3.50
CA MET A 292 7.12 2.39 -2.13
C MET A 292 8.30 3.38 -1.99
N VAL A 293 8.95 3.78 -3.09
CA VAL A 293 10.02 4.78 -3.12
C VAL A 293 9.40 6.12 -3.51
N TRP A 294 8.97 6.90 -2.51
CA TRP A 294 8.49 8.28 -2.63
C TRP A 294 8.93 9.13 -1.43
#